data_AF-A0A1Q6V0L5-F1
#
_entry.id   AF-A0A1Q6V0L5-F1
#
_cell.length_a   1.000
_cell.length_b   1.000
_cell.length_c   1.000
_cell.angle_alpha   90.00
_cell.angle_beta   90.00
_cell.angle_gamma   90.00
#
_symmetry.space_group_name_H-M   'P 1'
#
loop_
_entity.id
_entity.type
_entity.pdbx_description
1 polymer ?
#
loop_
_entity_poly.entity_id
_entity_poly.type
_entity_poly.pdbx_seq_one_letter_code
_entity_poly.pdbx_strand_id
1 'polypeptide(L)'
;MKMETILILSVAINVIVLIVFFVMASNIAKIRQRLENPPLIDIIHEADMEKYAGNKEKARELYLKVKYRIDILKEKNYNSDGKVIPGLSTTDLNNKIEELSK
;
A
#
# COMPACT_ATOMS: atom_id res chain seq x y z
N MET A 1 6.20 -37.54 35.70
CA MET A 1 6.22 -37.21 34.25
C MET A 1 7.45 -37.87 33.64
N LYS A 2 7.31 -38.62 32.55
CA LYS A 2 8.45 -39.32 31.92
C LYS A 2 9.31 -38.29 31.15
N MET A 3 10.62 -38.50 31.06
CA MET A 3 11.57 -37.64 30.33
C MET A 3 11.12 -37.35 28.89
N GLU A 4 10.52 -38.35 28.23
CA GLU A 4 9.95 -38.23 26.89
C GLU A 4 8.85 -37.17 26.79
N THR A 5 8.01 -37.04 27.82
CA THR A 5 6.93 -36.04 27.87
C THR A 5 7.48 -34.61 27.94
N ILE A 6 8.62 -34.41 28.61
CA ILE A 6 9.28 -33.10 28.72
C ILE A 6 9.89 -32.70 27.37
N LEU A 7 10.51 -33.64 26.66
CA LEU A 7 11.09 -33.39 25.33
C LEU A 7 10.02 -33.03 24.30
N ILE A 8 8.90 -33.78 24.26
CA ILE A 8 7.78 -33.49 23.34
C ILE A 8 7.20 -32.11 23.61
N LEU A 9 7.01 -31.76 24.89
CA LEU A 9 6.49 -30.45 25.28
C LEU A 9 7.46 -29.31 24.88
N SER A 10 8.77 -29.52 25.06
CA SER A 10 9.80 -28.56 24.65
C SER A 10 9.78 -28.32 23.13
N VAL A 11 9.67 -29.38 22.33
CA VAL A 11 9.57 -29.27 20.86
C VAL A 11 8.29 -28.53 20.46
N ALA A 12 7.16 -28.83 21.09
CA ALA A 12 5.89 -28.16 20.81
C ALA A 12 5.95 -26.65 21.09
N ILE A 13 6.57 -26.24 22.21
CA ILE A 13 6.76 -24.82 22.55
C ILE A 13 7.63 -24.13 21.49
N ASN A 14 8.74 -24.75 21.09
CA ASN A 14 9.62 -24.18 20.06
C ASN A 14 8.91 -24.01 18.70
N VAL A 15 8.03 -24.94 18.33
CA VAL A 15 7.21 -24.82 17.11
C VAL A 15 6.24 -23.65 17.22
N ILE A 16 5.57 -23.48 18.36
CA ILE A 16 4.66 -22.35 18.59
C ILE A 16 5.42 -21.01 18.50
N VAL A 17 6.59 -20.93 19.14
CA VAL A 17 7.46 -19.75 19.09
C VAL A 17 7.86 -19.43 17.65
N LEU A 18 8.26 -20.44 16.86
CA LEU A 18 8.57 -20.29 15.43
C LEU A 18 7.39 -19.72 14.64
N ILE A 19 6.17 -20.23 14.84
CA ILE A 19 4.96 -19.74 14.17
C ILE A 19 4.74 -18.25 14.48
N VAL A 20 4.88 -17.85 15.75
CA VAL A 20 4.72 -16.44 16.16
C VAL A 20 5.75 -15.55 15.46
N PHE A 21 7.02 -15.98 15.38
CA PHE A 21 8.05 -15.24 14.65
C PHE A 21 7.73 -15.09 13.15
N PHE A 22 7.26 -16.14 12.49
CA PHE A 22 6.85 -16.07 11.08
C PHE A 22 5.66 -15.12 10.87
N VAL A 23 4.67 -15.14 11.76
CA VAL A 23 3.51 -14.23 11.69
C VAL A 23 3.96 -12.77 11.90
N MET A 24 4.82 -12.49 12.88
CA MET A 24 5.37 -11.15 13.09
C MET A 24 6.17 -10.68 11.87
N ALA A 25 7.04 -11.52 11.32
CA ALA A 25 7.83 -11.19 10.13
C ALA A 25 6.93 -10.87 8.92
N SER A 26 5.88 -11.67 8.70
CA SER A 26 4.88 -11.44 7.65
C SER A 26 4.14 -10.12 7.84
N ASN A 27 3.76 -9.77 9.08
CA ASN A 27 3.09 -8.50 9.36
C ASN A 27 4.02 -7.31 9.12
N ILE A 28 5.28 -7.39 9.55
CA ILE A 28 6.29 -6.36 9.29
C ILE A 28 6.53 -6.20 7.78
N ALA A 29 6.59 -7.29 7.02
CA ALA A 29 6.74 -7.23 5.57
C ALA A 29 5.55 -6.54 4.89
N LYS A 30 4.31 -6.82 5.33
CA LYS A 30 3.09 -6.14 4.82
C LYS A 30 3.09 -4.65 5.14
N ILE A 31 3.50 -4.28 6.35
CA ILE A 31 3.62 -2.86 6.76
C ILE A 31 4.69 -2.16 5.92
N ARG A 32 5.85 -2.79 5.76
CA ARG A 32 6.96 -2.26 4.95
C ARG A 32 6.54 -2.06 3.49
N GLN A 33 5.81 -3.01 2.90
CA GLN A 33 5.25 -2.85 1.56
C GLN A 33 4.28 -1.66 1.45
N ARG A 34 3.43 -1.43 2.46
CA ARG A 34 2.54 -0.25 2.50
C ARG A 34 3.30 1.07 2.66
N LEU A 35 4.42 1.09 3.39
CA LEU A 35 5.23 2.30 3.57
C LEU A 35 6.06 2.63 2.34
N GLU A 36 6.64 1.63 1.68
CA GLU A 36 7.43 1.82 0.46
C GLU A 36 6.53 2.11 -0.76
N ASN A 37 5.35 1.51 -0.80
CA ASN A 37 4.35 1.73 -1.84
C ASN A 37 2.98 2.03 -1.22
N PRO A 38 2.76 3.27 -0.76
CA PRO A 38 1.46 3.67 -0.25
C PRO A 38 0.38 3.46 -1.31
N PRO A 39 -0.81 2.96 -0.92
CA PRO A 39 -1.97 2.86 -1.78
C PRO A 39 -2.22 4.18 -2.51
N LEU A 40 -2.55 4.12 -3.80
CA LEU A 40 -2.82 5.32 -4.60
C LEU A 40 -3.92 6.21 -4.00
N ILE A 41 -4.90 5.58 -3.32
CA ILE A 41 -6.00 6.24 -2.62
C ILE A 41 -5.48 7.15 -1.49
N ASP A 42 -4.50 6.68 -0.71
CA ASP A 42 -3.95 7.44 0.41
C ASP A 42 -3.22 8.69 -0.09
N ILE A 43 -2.53 8.58 -1.23
CA ILE A 43 -1.83 9.71 -1.87
C ILE A 43 -2.83 10.72 -2.46
N ILE A 44 -3.97 10.26 -3.01
CA ILE A 44 -5.05 11.14 -3.46
C ILE A 44 -5.65 11.90 -2.28
N HIS A 45 -5.87 11.23 -1.15
CA HIS A 45 -6.41 11.86 0.04
C HIS A 45 -5.47 12.94 0.60
N GLU A 46 -4.16 12.67 0.61
CA GLU A 46 -3.14 13.66 0.97
C GLU A 46 -3.16 14.86 0.01
N ALA A 47 -3.28 14.61 -1.30
CA ALA A 47 -3.37 15.66 -2.31
C ALA A 47 -4.62 16.54 -2.14
N ASP A 48 -5.77 15.94 -1.78
CA ASP A 48 -6.98 16.67 -1.45
C ASP A 48 -6.77 17.54 -0.21
N MET A 49 -6.18 17.01 0.88
CA MET A 49 -5.90 17.81 2.08
C MET A 49 -4.96 18.98 1.80
N GLU A 50 -3.91 18.80 1.01
CA GLU A 50 -3.00 19.88 0.61
C GLU A 50 -3.71 20.94 -0.26
N LYS A 51 -4.64 20.53 -1.14
CA LYS A 51 -5.50 21.46 -1.90
C LYS A 51 -6.38 22.27 -0.96
N TYR A 52 -7.03 21.63 0.02
CA TYR A 52 -7.85 22.31 1.02
C TYR A 52 -7.02 23.27 1.90
N ALA A 53 -5.78 22.92 2.20
CA ALA A 53 -4.85 23.78 2.94
C ALA A 53 -4.31 24.97 2.11
N GLY A 54 -4.60 25.02 0.81
CA GLY A 54 -4.14 26.08 -0.10
C GLY A 54 -2.77 25.83 -0.73
N ASN A 55 -2.13 24.69 -0.43
CA ASN A 55 -0.83 24.28 -0.97
C ASN A 55 -0.99 23.68 -2.38
N LYS A 56 -1.35 24.52 -3.35
CA LYS A 56 -1.67 24.09 -4.74
C LYS A 56 -0.51 23.34 -5.42
N GLU A 57 0.74 23.78 -5.22
CA GLU A 57 1.91 23.15 -5.83
C GLU A 57 2.12 21.72 -5.33
N LYS A 58 2.05 21.51 -4.01
CA LYS A 58 2.20 20.20 -3.37
C LYS A 58 1.06 19.26 -3.73
N ALA A 59 -0.18 19.75 -3.75
CA ALA A 59 -1.33 18.98 -4.21
C ALA A 59 -1.14 18.52 -5.67
N ARG A 60 -0.68 19.41 -6.55
CA ARG A 60 -0.41 19.09 -7.96
C ARG A 60 0.70 18.03 -8.11
N GLU A 61 1.77 18.13 -7.36
CA GLU A 61 2.85 17.14 -7.36
C GLU A 61 2.34 15.74 -6.97
N LEU A 62 1.52 15.67 -5.92
CA LEU A 62 0.91 14.41 -5.46
C LEU A 62 -0.03 13.82 -6.52
N TYR A 63 -0.86 14.64 -7.18
CA TYR A 63 -1.70 14.16 -8.28
C TYR A 63 -0.91 13.65 -9.49
N LEU A 64 0.18 14.33 -9.86
CA LEU A 64 1.08 13.88 -10.93
C LEU A 64 1.77 12.57 -10.58
N LYS A 65 2.20 12.41 -9.32
CA LYS A 65 2.81 11.17 -8.81
C LYS A 65 1.83 10.00 -8.89
N VAL A 66 0.55 10.23 -8.56
CA VAL A 66 -0.52 9.23 -8.71
C VAL A 66 -0.73 8.90 -10.19
N LYS A 67 -0.86 9.91 -11.06
CA LYS A 67 -1.03 9.72 -12.51
C LYS A 67 0.10 8.89 -13.12
N TYR A 68 1.36 9.22 -12.82
CA TYR A 68 2.52 8.48 -13.29
C TYR A 68 2.51 7.00 -12.84
N ARG A 69 2.17 6.73 -11.57
CA ARG A 69 2.05 5.35 -11.07
C ARG A 69 0.93 4.58 -11.76
N ILE A 70 -0.18 5.23 -12.08
CA ILE A 70 -1.29 4.63 -12.84
C ILE A 70 -0.85 4.30 -14.26
N ASP A 71 -0.15 5.21 -14.92
CA ASP A 71 0.32 5.01 -16.28
C ASP A 71 1.32 3.85 -16.35
N ILE A 72 2.24 3.74 -15.38
CA ILE A 72 3.12 2.57 -15.23
C ILE A 72 2.31 1.29 -14.99
N LEU A 73 1.30 1.33 -14.11
CA LEU A 73 0.47 0.16 -13.83
C LEU A 73 -0.36 -0.26 -15.06
N LYS A 74 -0.83 0.69 -15.86
CA LYS A 74 -1.49 0.43 -17.14
C LYS A 74 -0.50 -0.18 -18.12
N GLU A 75 0.69 0.39 -18.27
CA GLU A 75 1.73 -0.14 -19.17
C GLU A 75 2.16 -1.56 -18.77
N LYS A 76 2.25 -1.85 -17.46
CA LYS A 76 2.53 -3.19 -16.92
C LYS A 76 1.35 -4.16 -17.05
N ASN A 77 0.11 -3.71 -16.82
CA ASN A 77 -1.11 -4.51 -16.91
C ASN A 77 -1.71 -4.57 -18.32
N TYR A 78 -1.14 -3.88 -19.31
CA TYR A 78 -1.53 -4.02 -20.72
C TYR A 78 -1.29 -5.45 -21.23
N ASN A 79 -0.56 -6.28 -20.47
CA ASN A 79 -0.40 -7.71 -20.70
C ASN A 79 -1.31 -8.62 -19.85
N SER A 80 -2.13 -8.07 -18.95
CA SER A 80 -3.03 -8.89 -18.09
C SER A 80 -4.21 -8.08 -17.54
N ASP A 81 -5.36 -8.24 -18.21
CA ASP A 81 -6.73 -8.20 -17.68
C ASP A 81 -7.32 -6.89 -17.15
N GLY A 82 -6.75 -5.72 -17.42
CA GLY A 82 -7.48 -4.43 -17.42
C GLY A 82 -8.30 -4.10 -16.15
N LYS A 83 -8.00 -4.72 -15.00
CA LYS A 83 -8.79 -4.57 -13.78
C LYS A 83 -8.63 -3.15 -13.26
N VAL A 84 -9.70 -2.38 -13.40
CA VAL A 84 -9.82 -1.01 -12.91
C VAL A 84 -9.64 -1.02 -11.40
N ILE A 85 -8.69 -0.24 -10.89
CA ILE A 85 -8.41 -0.13 -9.44
C ILE A 85 -9.64 0.53 -8.79
N PRO A 86 -10.34 -0.13 -7.83
CA PRO A 86 -11.52 0.42 -7.19
C PRO A 86 -11.20 1.76 -6.51
N GLY A 87 -12.05 2.78 -6.70
CA GLY A 87 -11.87 4.14 -6.14
C GLY A 87 -11.07 5.11 -7.02
N LEU A 88 -10.35 4.60 -8.02
CA LEU A 88 -9.62 5.42 -8.99
C LEU A 88 -10.43 5.77 -10.23
N SER A 89 -11.46 4.97 -10.54
CA SER A 89 -12.34 5.16 -11.71
C SER A 89 -13.22 6.40 -11.62
N THR A 90 -13.39 6.95 -10.41
CA THR A 90 -14.24 8.11 -10.13
C THR A 90 -13.47 9.41 -9.99
N THR A 91 -12.13 9.36 -9.90
CA THR A 91 -11.31 10.56 -9.70
C THR A 91 -10.71 10.99 -11.03
N ASP A 92 -11.24 12.05 -11.64
CA ASP A 92 -10.65 12.67 -12.82
C ASP A 92 -9.40 13.49 -12.43
N LEU A 93 -8.26 12.78 -12.42
CA LEU A 93 -6.96 13.36 -12.09
C LEU A 93 -6.55 14.46 -13.08
N ASN A 94 -6.96 14.37 -14.35
CA ASN A 94 -6.61 15.40 -15.34
C ASN A 94 -7.32 16.71 -15.04
N ASN A 95 -8.62 16.64 -14.73
CA ASN A 95 -9.40 17.81 -14.35
C ASN A 95 -8.86 18.45 -13.05
N LYS A 96 -8.54 17.63 -12.04
CA LYS A 96 -7.92 18.13 -10.78
C LYS A 96 -6.57 18.84 -11.01
N ILE A 97 -5.75 18.36 -11.95
CA ILE A 97 -4.47 18.99 -12.30
C ILE A 97 -4.69 20.31 -13.06
N GLU A 98 -5.65 20.38 -13.98
CA GLU A 98 -5.98 21.60 -14.72
C GLU A 98 -6.56 22.69 -13.81
N GLU A 99 -7.43 22.33 -12.86
CA GLU A 99 -7.97 23.27 -11.87
C GLU A 99 -6.88 23.92 -11.02
N LEU A 100 -5.82 23.17 -10.69
CA LEU A 100 -4.69 23.66 -9.90
C LEU A 100 -3.66 24.44 -10.74
N SER A 101 -3.81 24.47 -12.06
CA SER A 101 -2.94 25.21 -12.99
C SER A 101 -3.45 26.62 -13.29
N LYS A 102 -4.61 27.01 -12.75
CA LYS A 102 -5.20 28.35 -12.82
C LYS A 102 -4.91 29.15 -11.54
#